data_AF-A0A8X7TGS0-F1
#
_entry.id   AF-A0A8X7TGS0-F1
#
_cell.length_a   1.000
_cell.length_b   1.000
_cell.length_c   1.000
_cell.angle_alpha   90.00
_cell.angle_beta   90.00
_cell.angle_gamma   90.00
#
_symmetry.space_group_name_H-M   'P 1'
#
loop_
_entity.id
_entity.type
_entity.pdbx_description
1 polymer ?
#
loop_
_entity_poly.entity_id
_entity_poly.type
_entity_poly.pdbx_seq_one_letter_code
_entity_poly.pdbx_strand_id
1 'polypeptide(L)'
;MSDSPSPEKSPFTLFCEYSAVKDSTIQLAHDFDTKLQEMRHFNRKTTTSKDELRASIRCIGRCIDSFEESFTEQEVVIVGKVDRPVVNFSEDLTNDQLRSNAKLLLKYFKRRTLRYFYEAFFPDPMDLRKDALGKCGFISSHLKNCESLIDRVMMEAYACKTSSESSEDEEFT
;
A
#
# COMPACT_ATOMS: atom_id res chain seq x y z
N MET A 1 15.47 36.28 -28.20
CA MET A 1 15.09 35.11 -27.39
C MET A 1 13.80 34.59 -28.00
N SER A 2 13.88 33.45 -28.68
CA SER A 2 12.74 32.88 -29.41
C SER A 2 12.11 31.80 -28.53
N ASP A 3 10.99 32.13 -27.91
CA ASP A 3 10.09 31.13 -27.33
C ASP A 3 9.36 30.44 -28.49
N SER A 4 9.97 29.39 -29.03
CA SER A 4 9.28 28.48 -29.94
C SER A 4 8.18 27.76 -29.15
N PRO A 5 6.90 27.86 -29.54
CA PRO A 5 5.85 27.06 -28.91
C PRO A 5 6.17 25.58 -29.13
N SER A 6 6.15 24.78 -28.06
CA SER A 6 6.29 23.34 -28.18
C SER A 6 5.23 22.81 -29.15
N PRO A 7 5.59 21.89 -30.07
CA PRO A 7 4.63 21.36 -31.03
C PRO A 7 3.47 20.72 -30.29
N GLU A 8 2.25 21.17 -30.58
CA GLU A 8 1.04 20.56 -30.05
C GLU A 8 1.02 19.08 -30.44
N LYS A 9 0.95 18.20 -29.43
CA LYS A 9 0.94 16.75 -29.66
C LYS A 9 -0.32 16.37 -30.45
N SER A 10 -0.15 15.51 -31.45
CA SER A 10 -1.28 14.97 -32.21
C SER A 10 -2.28 14.26 -31.28
N PRO A 11 -3.60 14.37 -31.54
CA PRO A 11 -4.63 13.63 -30.80
C PRO A 11 -4.38 12.12 -30.71
N PHE A 12 -3.79 11.53 -31.77
CA PHE A 12 -3.41 10.12 -31.81
C PHE A 12 -2.27 9.80 -30.83
N THR A 13 -1.21 10.62 -30.83
CA THR A 13 -0.09 10.47 -29.88
C THR A 13 -0.57 10.57 -28.44
N LEU A 14 -1.42 11.56 -28.14
CA LEU A 14 -2.00 11.72 -26.81
C LEU A 14 -2.90 10.53 -26.41
N PHE A 15 -3.56 9.88 -27.38
CA PHE A 15 -4.39 8.70 -27.13
C PHE A 15 -3.52 7.48 -26.79
N CYS A 16 -2.45 7.26 -27.56
CA CYS A 16 -1.50 6.19 -27.29
C CYS A 16 -0.80 6.35 -25.92
N GLU A 17 -0.37 7.57 -25.57
CA GLU A 17 0.23 7.86 -24.25
C GLU A 17 -0.76 7.57 -23.11
N TYR A 18 -2.04 7.95 -23.26
CA TYR A 18 -3.08 7.66 -22.28
C TYR A 18 -3.30 6.15 -22.10
N SER A 19 -3.45 5.41 -23.21
CA SER A 19 -3.60 3.96 -23.16
C SER A 19 -2.44 3.31 -22.44
N ALA A 20 -1.20 3.71 -22.76
CA ALA A 20 -0.01 3.18 -22.12
C ALA A 20 0.02 3.43 -20.60
N VAL A 21 -0.41 4.61 -20.12
CA VAL A 21 -0.49 4.92 -18.69
C VAL A 21 -1.55 4.07 -18.00
N LYS A 22 -2.72 3.90 -18.63
CA LYS A 22 -3.79 3.04 -18.11
C LYS A 22 -3.33 1.60 -18.00
N ASP A 23 -2.74 1.05 -19.07
CA ASP A 23 -2.22 -0.31 -19.11
C ASP A 23 -1.12 -0.52 -18.07
N SER A 24 -0.22 0.46 -17.90
CA SER A 24 0.82 0.43 -16.86
C SER A 24 0.23 0.44 -15.44
N THR A 25 -0.85 1.18 -15.22
CA THR A 25 -1.54 1.23 -13.92
C THR A 25 -2.24 -0.10 -13.61
N ILE A 26 -2.86 -0.72 -14.63
CA ILE A 26 -3.45 -2.06 -14.52
C ILE A 26 -2.37 -3.09 -14.22
N GLN A 27 -1.24 -3.05 -14.92
CA GLN A 27 -0.11 -3.94 -14.66
C GLN A 27 0.43 -3.77 -13.24
N LEU A 28 0.61 -2.53 -12.78
CA LEU A 28 1.03 -2.25 -11.41
C LEU A 28 0.05 -2.81 -10.37
N ALA A 29 -1.27 -2.70 -10.62
CA ALA A 29 -2.27 -3.29 -9.74
C ALA A 29 -2.17 -4.82 -9.68
N HIS A 30 -1.86 -5.49 -10.80
CA HIS A 30 -1.59 -6.93 -10.84
C HIS A 30 -0.31 -7.32 -10.11
N ASP A 31 0.76 -6.56 -10.30
CA ASP A 31 2.05 -6.80 -9.65
C ASP A 31 1.92 -6.63 -8.13
N PHE A 32 1.20 -5.58 -7.69
CA PHE A 32 0.87 -5.38 -6.29
C PHE A 32 0.04 -6.53 -5.70
N ASP A 33 -0.90 -7.09 -6.47
CA ASP A 33 -1.69 -8.22 -6.02
C ASP A 33 -0.85 -9.51 -5.83
N THR A 34 0.20 -9.65 -6.65
CA THR A 34 1.24 -10.67 -6.51
C THR A 34 2.08 -10.42 -5.27
N LYS A 35 2.51 -9.17 -5.02
CA LYS A 35 3.22 -8.75 -3.80
C LYS A 35 2.44 -9.10 -2.53
N LEU A 36 1.11 -8.93 -2.53
CA LEU A 36 0.28 -9.35 -1.40
C LEU A 36 0.23 -10.88 -1.21
N GLN A 37 0.38 -11.67 -2.28
CA GLN A 37 0.56 -13.13 -2.13
C GLN A 37 1.93 -13.48 -1.55
N GLU A 38 2.99 -12.77 -1.92
CA GLU A 38 4.33 -12.93 -1.32
C GLU A 38 4.28 -12.64 0.18
N MET A 39 3.66 -11.53 0.59
CA MET A 39 3.49 -11.18 2.00
C MET A 39 2.66 -12.22 2.75
N ARG A 40 1.61 -12.77 2.12
CA ARG A 40 0.83 -13.88 2.67
C ARG A 40 1.70 -15.11 2.90
N HIS A 41 2.58 -15.43 1.96
CA HIS A 41 3.49 -16.57 2.06
C HIS A 41 4.52 -16.33 3.17
N PHE A 42 5.13 -15.14 3.21
CA PHE A 42 6.01 -14.68 4.30
C PHE A 42 5.36 -14.90 5.67
N ASN A 43 4.14 -14.38 5.89
CA ASN A 43 3.42 -14.53 7.16
C ASN A 43 3.08 -15.99 7.54
N ARG A 44 3.17 -16.93 6.61
CA ARG A 44 2.88 -18.36 6.86
C ARG A 44 4.13 -19.17 7.17
N LYS A 45 5.32 -18.68 6.84
CA LYS A 45 6.56 -19.42 7.08
C LYS A 45 6.73 -19.64 8.58
N THR A 46 7.16 -20.85 8.93
CA THR A 46 7.51 -21.21 10.31
C THR A 46 8.77 -20.50 10.78
N THR A 47 9.63 -20.10 9.85
CA THR A 47 10.88 -19.38 10.08
C THR A 47 10.71 -17.88 10.29
N THR A 48 9.54 -17.30 9.98
CA THR A 48 9.27 -15.89 10.25
C THR A 48 9.13 -15.68 11.76
N SER A 49 9.93 -14.77 12.28
CA SER A 49 10.00 -14.40 13.69
C SER A 49 8.75 -13.65 14.16
N LYS A 50 8.60 -13.53 15.48
CA LYS A 50 7.51 -12.74 16.08
C LYS A 50 7.59 -11.27 15.67
N ASP A 51 8.79 -10.68 15.65
CA ASP A 51 8.96 -9.27 15.32
C ASP A 51 8.66 -8.98 13.85
N GLU A 52 9.03 -9.88 12.95
CA GLU A 52 8.64 -9.81 11.55
C GLU A 52 7.12 -9.90 11.37
N LEU A 53 6.44 -10.79 12.11
CA LEU A 53 4.98 -10.88 12.07
C LEU A 53 4.31 -9.61 12.63
N ARG A 54 4.86 -9.02 13.71
CA ARG A 54 4.38 -7.76 14.26
C ARG A 54 4.62 -6.60 13.29
N ALA A 55 5.78 -6.54 12.66
CA ALA A 55 6.11 -5.56 11.62
C ALA A 55 5.16 -5.69 10.42
N SER A 56 4.86 -6.92 10.00
CA SER A 56 3.87 -7.23 8.96
C SER A 56 2.47 -6.76 9.32
N ILE A 57 1.99 -7.02 10.54
CA ILE A 57 0.70 -6.52 11.04
C ILE A 57 0.65 -4.99 11.00
N ARG A 58 1.70 -4.31 11.50
CA ARG A 58 1.80 -2.84 11.48
C ARG A 58 1.83 -2.29 10.05
N CYS A 59 2.58 -2.93 9.16
CA CYS A 59 2.68 -2.54 7.75
C CYS A 59 1.34 -2.65 7.04
N ILE A 60 0.65 -3.79 7.15
CA ILE A 60 -0.69 -3.96 6.57
C ILE A 60 -1.64 -2.92 7.15
N GLY A 61 -1.54 -2.66 8.47
CA GLY A 61 -2.31 -1.61 9.13
C GLY A 61 -2.11 -0.24 8.49
N ARG A 62 -0.86 0.19 8.31
CA ARG A 62 -0.51 1.47 7.67
C ARG A 62 -1.00 1.56 6.22
N CYS A 63 -0.92 0.47 5.47
CA CYS A 63 -1.50 0.43 4.12
C CYS A 63 -3.02 0.57 4.16
N ILE A 64 -3.71 -0.06 5.12
CA ILE A 64 -5.15 0.15 5.29
C ILE A 64 -5.44 1.62 5.62
N ASP A 65 -4.71 2.20 6.57
CA ASP A 65 -4.90 3.59 7.00
C ASP A 65 -4.73 4.56 5.83
N SER A 66 -3.62 4.47 5.10
CA SER A 66 -3.36 5.35 3.94
C SER A 66 -4.46 5.27 2.87
N PHE A 67 -4.99 4.07 2.61
CA PHE A 67 -6.07 3.91 1.63
C PHE A 67 -7.42 4.38 2.20
N GLU A 68 -7.68 4.20 3.49
CA GLU A 68 -8.92 4.67 4.10
C GLU A 68 -8.96 6.21 4.30
N GLU A 69 -7.82 6.82 4.59
CA GLU A 69 -7.62 8.27 4.57
C GLU A 69 -7.98 8.85 3.20
N SER A 70 -7.54 8.19 2.12
CA SER A 70 -7.83 8.61 0.75
C SER A 70 -9.34 8.66 0.44
N PHE A 71 -10.16 7.79 1.03
CA PHE A 71 -11.62 7.86 0.88
C PHE A 71 -12.20 9.08 1.58
N THR A 72 -11.62 9.45 2.72
CA THR A 72 -12.07 10.60 3.50
C THR A 72 -11.70 11.90 2.80
N GLU A 73 -10.46 12.01 2.33
CA GLU A 73 -9.95 13.19 1.61
C GLU A 73 -10.68 13.46 0.31
N GLN A 74 -11.13 12.40 -0.37
CA GLN A 74 -11.85 12.49 -1.65
C GLN A 74 -13.37 12.38 -1.49
N GLU A 75 -13.88 12.46 -0.25
CA GLU A 75 -15.31 12.41 0.09
C GLU A 75 -16.07 11.19 -0.50
N VAL A 76 -15.38 10.05 -0.61
CA VAL A 76 -15.92 8.81 -1.18
C VAL A 76 -16.79 8.08 -0.17
N VAL A 77 -18.07 7.87 -0.49
CA VAL A 77 -19.00 7.09 0.32
C VAL A 77 -18.98 5.62 -0.06
N ILE A 78 -18.49 4.76 0.83
CA ILE A 78 -18.49 3.30 0.63
C ILE A 78 -19.77 2.68 1.20
N VAL A 79 -20.69 2.33 0.30
CA VAL A 79 -21.93 1.61 0.67
C VAL A 79 -21.60 0.19 1.12
N GLY A 80 -22.10 -0.20 2.30
CA GLY A 80 -21.83 -1.52 2.86
C GLY A 80 -20.38 -1.71 3.31
N LYS A 81 -19.74 -0.64 3.79
CA LYS A 81 -18.43 -0.71 4.46
C LYS A 81 -18.51 -1.76 5.57
N VAL A 82 -17.51 -2.64 5.60
CA VAL A 82 -17.33 -3.66 6.63
C VAL A 82 -16.31 -3.13 7.62
N ASP A 83 -16.55 -3.34 8.91
CA ASP A 83 -15.62 -2.90 9.95
C ASP A 83 -14.26 -3.58 9.81
N ARG A 84 -13.21 -2.79 10.05
CA ARG A 84 -11.86 -3.29 10.14
C ARG A 84 -11.76 -4.24 11.34
N PRO A 85 -11.16 -5.43 11.17
CA PRO A 85 -10.94 -6.33 12.28
C PRO A 85 -9.97 -5.71 13.29
N VAL A 86 -10.36 -5.70 14.56
CA VAL A 86 -9.47 -5.31 15.66
C VAL A 86 -8.46 -6.43 15.87
N VAL A 87 -7.19 -6.12 15.67
CA VAL A 87 -6.10 -7.08 15.88
C VAL A 87 -5.08 -6.54 16.86
N ASN A 88 -4.57 -7.43 17.71
CA ASN A 88 -3.48 -7.14 18.64
C ASN A 88 -2.13 -7.61 18.03
N PHE A 89 -1.04 -6.97 18.41
CA PHE A 89 0.32 -7.37 18.05
C PHE A 89 1.29 -7.19 19.23
N SER A 90 0.78 -7.35 20.46
CA SER A 90 1.56 -7.39 21.70
C SER A 90 2.65 -8.47 21.64
N GLU A 91 3.70 -8.26 22.45
CA GLU A 91 4.81 -9.19 22.64
C GLU A 91 4.39 -10.50 23.26
N ASP A 92 3.32 -10.50 24.04
CA ASP A 92 2.85 -11.71 24.74
C ASP A 92 2.17 -12.72 23.81
N LEU A 93 1.82 -12.30 22.59
CA LEU A 93 1.14 -13.18 21.64
C LEU A 93 2.06 -14.28 21.13
N THR A 94 1.50 -15.46 20.92
CA THR A 94 2.19 -16.56 20.25
C THR A 94 2.38 -16.25 18.76
N ASN A 95 3.34 -16.92 18.11
CA ASN A 95 3.47 -16.81 16.66
C ASN A 95 2.16 -17.15 15.93
N ASP A 96 1.42 -18.16 16.37
CA ASP A 96 0.19 -18.56 15.70
C ASP A 96 -0.94 -17.54 15.84
N GLN A 97 -1.01 -16.83 16.98
CA GLN A 97 -1.89 -15.69 17.16
C GLN A 97 -1.49 -14.53 16.23
N LEU A 98 -0.20 -14.20 16.17
CA LEU A 98 0.30 -13.16 15.26
C LEU A 98 0.05 -13.50 13.78
N ARG A 99 0.29 -14.74 13.36
CA ARG A 99 -0.01 -15.23 12.00
C ARG A 99 -1.50 -15.13 11.69
N SER A 100 -2.35 -15.47 12.65
CA SER A 100 -3.81 -15.35 12.50
C SER A 100 -4.25 -13.90 12.33
N ASN A 101 -3.66 -12.98 13.11
CA ASN A 101 -3.92 -11.55 13.03
C ASN A 101 -3.44 -10.95 11.70
N ALA A 102 -2.22 -11.28 11.27
CA ALA A 102 -1.68 -10.86 9.97
C ALA A 102 -2.55 -11.37 8.81
N LYS A 103 -2.99 -12.63 8.86
CA LYS A 103 -3.92 -13.23 7.88
C LYS A 103 -5.26 -12.50 7.85
N LEU A 104 -5.81 -12.16 9.01
CA LEU A 104 -7.10 -11.48 9.13
C LEU A 104 -7.04 -10.08 8.53
N LEU A 105 -6.02 -9.29 8.90
CA LEU A 105 -5.80 -7.96 8.32
C LEU A 105 -5.52 -8.02 6.81
N LEU A 106 -4.64 -8.91 6.36
CA LEU A 106 -4.32 -9.01 4.93
C LEU A 106 -5.55 -9.39 4.10
N LYS A 107 -6.41 -10.27 4.64
CA LYS A 107 -7.69 -10.62 4.01
C LYS A 107 -8.63 -9.42 3.96
N TYR A 108 -8.71 -8.63 5.03
CA TYR A 108 -9.50 -7.41 5.06
C TYR A 108 -8.98 -6.40 4.04
N PHE A 109 -7.69 -6.09 4.06
CA PHE A 109 -7.05 -5.17 3.13
C PHE A 109 -7.35 -5.54 1.67
N LYS A 110 -7.05 -6.79 1.27
CA LYS A 110 -7.26 -7.24 -0.12
C LYS A 110 -8.74 -7.24 -0.53
N ARG A 111 -9.65 -7.73 0.32
CA ARG A 111 -11.06 -7.95 -0.07
C ARG A 111 -11.96 -6.73 0.14
N ARG A 112 -11.55 -5.79 0.98
CA ARG A 112 -12.33 -4.62 1.37
C ARG A 112 -11.61 -3.37 0.91
N THR A 113 -10.56 -2.96 1.62
CA THR A 113 -9.88 -1.69 1.38
C THR A 113 -9.40 -1.54 -0.07
N LEU A 114 -8.58 -2.46 -0.56
CA LEU A 114 -8.01 -2.38 -1.90
C LEU A 114 -9.07 -2.49 -2.99
N ARG A 115 -10.08 -3.36 -2.78
CA ARG A 115 -11.18 -3.50 -3.73
C ARG A 115 -12.01 -2.21 -3.82
N TYR A 116 -12.40 -1.64 -2.67
CA TYR A 116 -13.14 -0.37 -2.65
C TYR A 116 -12.31 0.77 -3.23
N PHE A 117 -10.99 0.77 -3.00
CA PHE A 117 -10.08 1.73 -3.60
C PHE A 117 -10.09 1.64 -5.12
N TYR A 118 -10.00 0.44 -5.67
CA TYR A 118 -10.08 0.27 -7.11
C TYR A 118 -11.46 0.64 -7.67
N GLU A 119 -12.54 0.24 -7.00
CA GLU A 119 -13.91 0.58 -7.39
C GLU A 119 -14.16 2.11 -7.39
N ALA A 120 -13.56 2.84 -6.45
CA ALA A 120 -13.72 4.29 -6.33
C ALA A 120 -12.84 5.09 -7.30
N PHE A 121 -11.60 4.65 -7.52
CA PHE A 121 -10.58 5.48 -8.15
C PHE A 121 -10.10 4.98 -9.52
N PHE A 122 -10.38 3.75 -9.95
CA PHE A 122 -10.01 3.36 -11.32
C PHE A 122 -10.77 4.21 -12.34
N PRO A 123 -10.08 4.72 -13.38
CA PRO A 123 -10.74 5.54 -14.39
C PRO A 123 -11.78 4.73 -15.17
N ASP A 124 -12.96 5.32 -15.33
CA ASP A 124 -14.02 4.79 -16.19
C ASP A 124 -13.55 4.86 -17.66
N PRO A 125 -13.89 3.90 -18.53
CA PRO A 125 -13.66 4.00 -19.97
C PRO A 125 -14.08 5.34 -20.60
N MET A 126 -15.09 6.01 -20.03
CA MET A 126 -15.67 7.27 -20.50
C MET A 126 -15.11 8.52 -19.82
N ASP A 127 -14.21 8.38 -18.84
CA ASP A 127 -13.61 9.53 -18.16
C ASP A 127 -12.85 10.44 -19.14
N LEU A 128 -12.93 11.76 -18.90
CA LEU A 128 -12.09 12.71 -19.62
C LEU A 128 -10.61 12.41 -19.35
N ARG A 129 -9.77 12.51 -20.39
CA ARG A 129 -8.34 12.13 -20.36
C ARG A 129 -7.57 12.72 -19.16
N LYS A 130 -7.81 13.98 -18.81
CA LYS A 130 -7.12 14.65 -17.70
C LYS A 130 -7.48 14.03 -16.35
N ASP A 131 -8.76 13.74 -16.15
CA ASP A 131 -9.27 13.13 -14.93
C ASP A 131 -8.78 11.69 -14.80
N ALA A 132 -8.74 10.97 -15.92
CA ALA A 132 -8.23 9.60 -15.96
C ALA A 132 -6.72 9.50 -15.67
N LEU A 133 -5.91 10.44 -16.17
CA LEU A 133 -4.48 10.50 -15.86
C LEU A 133 -4.22 10.83 -14.38
N GLY A 134 -5.00 11.75 -13.82
CA GLY A 134 -4.95 12.07 -12.38
C GLY A 134 -5.26 10.84 -11.53
N LYS A 135 -6.32 10.10 -11.86
CA LYS A 135 -6.69 8.83 -11.22
C LYS A 135 -5.60 7.76 -11.33
N CYS A 136 -5.00 7.57 -12.51
CA CYS A 136 -3.90 6.64 -12.70
C CYS A 136 -2.66 6.99 -11.85
N GLY A 137 -2.31 8.28 -11.79
CA GLY A 137 -1.21 8.77 -10.95
C GLY A 137 -1.48 8.56 -9.47
N PHE A 138 -2.71 8.84 -9.03
CA PHE A 138 -3.17 8.65 -7.67
C PHE A 138 -3.08 7.18 -7.23
N ILE A 139 -3.60 6.26 -8.04
CA ILE A 139 -3.50 4.81 -7.80
C ILE A 139 -2.04 4.39 -7.73
N SER A 140 -1.25 4.79 -8.74
CA SER A 140 0.15 4.40 -8.82
C SER A 140 0.96 4.82 -7.60
N SER A 141 0.69 6.01 -7.05
CA SER A 141 1.35 6.50 -5.84
C SER A 141 1.01 5.64 -4.62
N HIS A 142 -0.27 5.35 -4.39
CA HIS A 142 -0.71 4.54 -3.24
C HIS A 142 -0.16 3.11 -3.29
N LEU A 143 -0.19 2.48 -4.47
CA LEU A 143 0.34 1.12 -4.65
C LEU A 143 1.85 1.07 -4.39
N LYS A 144 2.63 1.98 -4.98
CA LYS A 144 4.09 2.02 -4.80
C LYS A 144 4.49 2.32 -3.36
N ASN A 145 3.77 3.22 -2.68
CA ASN A 145 4.02 3.53 -1.28
C ASN A 145 3.80 2.30 -0.38
N CYS A 146 2.69 1.58 -0.57
CA CYS A 146 2.45 0.37 0.20
C CYS A 146 3.41 -0.77 -0.18
N GLU A 147 3.73 -0.95 -1.46
CA GLU A 147 4.71 -1.93 -1.93
C GLU A 147 6.07 -1.71 -1.27
N SER A 148 6.55 -0.47 -1.21
CA SER A 148 7.81 -0.14 -0.53
C SER A 148 7.78 -0.52 0.96
N LEU A 149 6.66 -0.34 1.65
CA LEU A 149 6.53 -0.76 3.06
C LEU A 149 6.58 -2.29 3.19
N ILE A 150 5.93 -3.01 2.27
CA ILE A 150 5.93 -4.47 2.24
C ILE A 150 7.34 -5.02 1.99
N ASP A 151 8.06 -4.44 1.02
CA ASP A 151 9.43 -4.86 0.72
C ASP A 151 10.37 -4.64 1.91
N ARG A 152 10.26 -3.51 2.63
CA ARG A 152 11.03 -3.28 3.87
C ARG A 152 10.76 -4.36 4.93
N VAL A 153 9.51 -4.80 5.08
CA VAL A 153 9.18 -5.88 6.02
C VAL A 153 9.78 -7.22 5.58
N MET A 154 9.69 -7.56 4.30
CA MET A 154 10.07 -8.88 3.80
C MET A 154 11.58 -9.03 3.54
N MET A 155 12.27 -7.96 3.15
CA MET A 155 13.65 -8.01 2.66
C MET A 155 14.68 -7.48 3.64
N GLU A 156 14.32 -6.48 4.45
CA GLU A 156 15.26 -5.83 5.37
C GLU A 156 15.24 -6.45 6.78
N ALA A 157 14.53 -7.57 6.95
CA ALA A 157 14.37 -8.31 8.21
C ALA A 157 14.20 -7.35 9.39
N TYR A 158 13.24 -6.41 9.27
CA TYR A 158 12.97 -5.26 10.15
C TYR A 158 13.91 -5.22 11.36
N ALA A 159 15.14 -4.73 11.15
CA ALA A 159 16.11 -4.58 12.22
C ALA A 159 15.54 -3.53 13.16
N CYS A 160 14.76 -3.99 14.14
CA CYS A 160 14.31 -3.18 15.25
C CYS A 160 15.56 -2.91 16.08
N LYS A 161 16.34 -1.90 15.68
CA LYS A 161 17.16 -1.17 16.64
C LYS A 161 16.18 -0.57 17.64
N THR A 162 15.91 -1.32 18.71
CA THR A 162 15.68 -0.73 20.01
C THR A 162 16.93 0.07 20.33
N SER A 163 16.92 1.36 20.01
CA SER A 163 17.85 2.32 20.60
C SER A 163 17.15 3.66 20.76
N SER A 164 16.15 3.68 21.63
CA SER A 164 15.97 4.80 22.53
C SER A 164 15.77 4.19 23.92
N GLU A 165 16.45 4.79 24.90
CA GLU A 165 16.60 4.43 26.31
C GLU A 165 17.78 3.49 26.62
N SER A 166 18.72 3.75 27.55
CA SER A 166 19.26 4.95 28.21
C SER A 166 20.12 4.41 29.36
N SER A 167 21.43 4.68 29.35
CA SER A 167 22.39 4.63 30.47
C SER A 167 23.78 4.72 29.82
N GLU A 168 24.60 5.73 30.04
CA GLU A 168 25.09 6.20 31.33
C GLU A 168 25.35 7.72 31.27
N ASP A 169 24.72 8.45 32.19
CA ASP A 169 25.19 9.78 32.59
C ASP A 169 26.56 9.65 33.28
N GLU A 170 27.44 10.53 32.84
CA GLU A 170 28.75 10.95 33.34
C GLU A 170 29.24 10.40 34.70
N GLU A 171 30.39 9.71 34.65
CA GLU A 171 31.29 9.51 35.78
C GLU A 171 32.55 10.41 35.62
N PHE A 172 32.68 11.36 36.55
CA PHE A 172 33.90 12.05 37.04
C PHE A 172 34.93 12.67 36.07
N THR A 173 35.03 14.00 36.13
CA THR A 173 36.27 14.71 36.55
C THR A 173 35.95 16.03 37.23
#